data_AF-A0A183VA63-F1
#
_entry.id   AF-A0A183VA63-F1
#
_cell.length_a   1.000
_cell.length_b   1.000
_cell.length_c   1.000
_cell.angle_alpha   90.00
_cell.angle_beta   90.00
_cell.angle_gamma   90.00
#
_symmetry.space_group_name_H-M   'P 1'
#
loop_
_entity.id
_entity.type
_entity.pdbx_description
1 polymer ?
#
loop_
_entity_poly.entity_id
_entity_poly.type
_entity_poly.pdbx_seq_one_letter_code
_entity_poly.pdbx_strand_id
1 'polypeptide(L)'
;MVSEEAIEETNDSFDDDFDLDATVLAEDKMHLMSAMGYFIGRHPKSILLTVFLVVIPILSYFVWFPIIVETDIRRGFAHRNGASLNELERFANFYNITLDDFEIFTVIVTSKEGHLIPLKMSPEVCDDVSRLGEYICSVSVNSTKYGFINFNEFRVEKGNIDHAFKAFRMAYGLQNALAPDFDKSIVLSYPNSFIYGYTLPVIMNFFAAEVNNQFQEQVMASFSPVKIVE
;
A
#
# COMPACT_ATOMS: atom_id res chain seq x y z
N MET A 1 35.20 -62.24 16.11
CA MET A 1 34.30 -61.76 17.17
C MET A 1 35.10 -60.81 18.05
N VAL A 2 35.01 -59.52 17.75
CA VAL A 2 35.50 -58.44 18.60
C VAL A 2 34.22 -57.77 19.11
N SER A 3 34.13 -57.65 20.44
CA SER A 3 32.91 -57.29 21.18
C SER A 3 32.38 -55.90 20.78
N GLU A 4 31.06 -55.81 20.65
CA GLU A 4 30.25 -54.60 20.42
C GLU A 4 30.12 -53.71 21.68
N GLU A 5 30.77 -54.06 22.80
CA GLU A 5 30.66 -53.35 24.09
C GLU A 5 31.52 -52.08 24.22
N ALA A 6 32.33 -51.71 23.21
CA ALA A 6 33.29 -50.61 23.37
C ALA A 6 32.85 -49.24 22.81
N ILE A 7 31.64 -49.11 22.26
CA ILE A 7 31.16 -47.87 21.61
C ILE A 7 30.03 -47.18 22.40
N GLU A 8 29.41 -47.86 23.37
CA GLU A 8 28.29 -47.29 24.14
C GLU A 8 28.75 -46.44 25.34
N GLU A 9 29.93 -46.70 25.91
CA GLU A 9 30.43 -45.98 27.11
C GLU A 9 30.99 -44.57 26.86
N THR A 10 31.09 -44.10 25.60
CA THR A 10 31.68 -42.78 25.30
C THR A 10 30.68 -41.71 24.86
N ASN A 11 29.43 -42.05 24.57
CA ASN A 11 28.39 -41.08 24.25
C ASN A 11 27.46 -40.75 25.42
N ASP A 12 27.29 -41.65 26.41
CA ASP A 12 26.48 -41.37 27.60
C ASP A 12 27.09 -40.25 28.48
N SER A 13 28.42 -40.12 28.50
CA SER A 13 29.07 -39.10 29.34
C SER A 13 28.91 -37.66 28.84
N PHE A 14 28.64 -37.45 27.54
CA PHE A 14 28.57 -36.10 26.97
C PHE A 14 27.15 -35.49 27.06
N ASP A 15 26.12 -36.31 26.93
CA ASP A 15 24.72 -35.89 27.11
C ASP A 15 24.36 -35.75 28.60
N ASP A 16 24.87 -36.66 29.47
CA ASP A 16 24.68 -36.56 30.92
C ASP A 16 25.37 -35.32 31.50
N ASP A 17 26.57 -34.94 31.03
CA ASP A 17 27.28 -33.74 31.48
C ASP A 17 26.55 -32.44 31.07
N PHE A 18 25.89 -32.40 29.91
CA PHE A 18 25.13 -31.24 29.44
C PHE A 18 23.80 -31.07 30.19
N ASP A 19 23.10 -32.17 30.49
CA ASP A 19 21.91 -32.17 31.35
C ASP A 19 22.27 -31.89 32.82
N LEU A 20 23.44 -32.32 33.30
CA LEU A 20 23.97 -31.92 34.62
C LEU A 20 24.22 -30.41 34.68
N ASP A 21 24.84 -29.82 33.66
CA ASP A 21 25.17 -28.39 33.65
C ASP A 21 23.89 -27.52 33.53
N ALA A 22 22.90 -27.98 32.76
CA ALA A 22 21.59 -27.33 32.67
C ALA A 22 20.77 -27.41 33.98
N THR A 23 20.83 -28.54 34.67
CA THR A 23 20.14 -28.73 35.97
C THR A 23 20.83 -27.96 37.09
N VAL A 24 22.16 -27.92 37.14
CA VAL A 24 22.94 -27.09 38.07
C VAL A 24 22.68 -25.60 37.81
N LEU A 25 22.64 -25.16 36.55
CA LEU A 25 22.30 -23.77 36.20
C LEU A 25 20.86 -23.40 36.61
N ALA A 26 19.92 -24.34 36.52
CA ALA A 26 18.54 -24.13 36.94
C ALA A 26 18.43 -24.06 38.48
N GLU A 27 19.16 -24.90 39.19
CA GLU A 27 19.22 -24.91 40.66
C GLU A 27 19.87 -23.63 41.19
N ASP A 28 20.96 -23.17 40.59
CA ASP A 28 21.61 -21.89 40.92
C ASP A 28 20.69 -20.68 40.69
N LYS A 29 19.93 -20.67 39.59
CA LYS A 29 18.91 -19.63 39.34
C LYS A 29 17.79 -19.67 40.38
N MET A 30 17.39 -20.86 40.81
CA MET A 30 16.35 -21.04 41.82
C MET A 30 16.83 -20.57 43.20
N HIS A 31 18.08 -20.86 43.56
CA HIS A 31 18.71 -20.34 44.77
C HIS A 31 18.85 -18.82 44.74
N LEU A 32 19.24 -18.24 43.60
CA LEU A 32 19.30 -16.79 43.40
C LEU A 32 17.92 -16.14 43.56
N MET A 33 16.88 -16.66 42.90
CA MET A 33 15.51 -16.15 43.02
C MET A 33 14.97 -16.26 44.44
N SER A 34 15.25 -17.37 45.13
CA SER A 34 14.88 -17.57 46.53
C SER A 34 15.58 -16.58 47.45
N ALA A 35 16.88 -16.35 47.26
CA ALA A 35 17.65 -15.37 48.00
C ALA A 35 17.16 -13.93 47.76
N MET A 36 16.83 -13.58 46.52
CA MET A 36 16.23 -12.29 46.16
C MET A 36 14.84 -12.13 46.79
N GLY A 37 14.01 -13.16 46.74
CA GLY A 37 12.68 -13.15 47.37
C GLY A 37 12.76 -12.98 48.88
N TYR A 38 13.71 -13.67 49.53
CA TYR A 38 13.98 -13.52 50.96
C TYR A 38 14.46 -12.10 51.30
N PHE A 39 15.34 -11.51 50.48
CA PHE A 39 15.81 -10.13 50.64
C PHE A 39 14.66 -9.12 50.51
N ILE A 40 13.78 -9.32 49.53
CA ILE A 40 12.59 -8.48 49.32
C ILE A 40 11.61 -8.59 50.49
N GLY A 41 11.37 -9.82 50.97
CA GLY A 41 10.51 -10.09 52.12
C GLY A 41 11.04 -9.54 53.44
N ARG A 42 12.37 -9.46 53.59
CA ARG A 42 13.02 -8.91 54.81
C ARG A 42 12.91 -7.39 54.91
N HIS A 43 12.91 -6.67 53.78
CA HIS A 43 12.89 -5.20 53.76
C HIS A 43 11.86 -4.60 52.78
N PRO A 44 10.56 -4.93 52.92
CA PRO A 44 9.56 -4.59 51.91
C PRO A 44 9.35 -3.08 51.76
N LYS A 45 9.37 -2.31 52.87
CA LYS A 45 9.15 -0.85 52.85
C LYS A 45 10.31 -0.08 52.19
N SER A 46 11.55 -0.49 52.47
CA SER A 46 12.75 0.16 51.92
C SER A 46 12.86 -0.05 50.42
N ILE A 47 12.55 -1.27 49.97
CA ILE A 47 12.58 -1.63 48.55
C ILE A 47 11.47 -0.90 47.79
N LEU A 48 10.25 -0.88 48.32
CA LEU A 48 9.14 -0.16 47.71
C LEU A 48 9.44 1.34 47.59
N LEU A 49 9.99 1.96 48.64
CA LEU A 49 10.39 3.37 48.61
C LEU A 49 11.48 3.64 47.56
N THR A 50 12.49 2.77 47.48
CA THR A 50 13.55 2.86 46.46
C THR A 50 12.98 2.73 45.05
N VAL A 51 12.06 1.79 44.81
CA VAL A 51 11.39 1.62 43.51
C VAL A 51 10.59 2.88 43.15
N PHE A 52 9.83 3.44 44.08
CA PHE A 52 9.11 4.70 43.82
C PHE A 52 10.05 5.86 43.53
N LEU A 53 11.14 6.01 44.28
CA LEU A 53 12.13 7.06 44.05
C LEU A 53 12.82 6.95 42.68
N VAL A 54 12.93 5.74 42.12
CA VAL A 54 13.51 5.52 40.79
C VAL A 54 12.45 5.65 39.68
N VAL A 55 11.25 5.10 39.86
CA VAL A 55 10.21 5.04 38.83
C VAL A 55 9.50 6.39 38.66
N ILE A 56 9.23 7.11 39.75
CA ILE A 56 8.55 8.42 39.70
C ILE A 56 9.30 9.43 38.82
N PRO A 57 10.63 9.65 38.93
CA PRO A 57 11.31 10.60 38.06
C PRO A 57 11.30 10.16 36.59
N ILE A 58 11.44 8.86 36.31
CA ILE A 58 11.36 8.32 34.94
C ILE A 58 9.97 8.55 34.33
N LEU A 59 8.90 8.30 35.08
CA LEU A 59 7.53 8.56 34.61
C LEU A 59 7.23 10.05 34.53
N SER A 60 7.81 10.86 35.42
CA SER A 60 7.65 12.33 35.39
C SER A 60 8.22 12.93 34.11
N TYR A 61 9.30 12.35 33.56
CA TYR A 61 9.87 12.78 32.29
C TYR A 61 8.82 12.80 31.17
N PHE A 62 7.95 11.78 31.09
CA PHE A 62 6.90 11.71 30.06
C PHE A 62 5.74 12.69 30.29
N VAL A 63 5.60 13.26 31.48
CA VAL A 63 4.62 14.33 31.76
C VAL A 63 5.10 15.67 31.18
N TRP A 64 6.41 15.94 31.26
CA TRP A 64 7.02 17.16 30.71
C TRP A 64 7.37 17.05 29.23
N PHE A 65 7.73 15.84 28.79
CA PHE A 65 8.04 15.52 27.40
C PHE A 65 6.95 14.59 26.87
N PRO A 66 5.88 15.14 26.28
CA PRO A 66 4.78 14.33 25.78
C PRO A 66 5.27 13.36 24.72
N ILE A 67 4.71 12.15 24.73
CA ILE A 67 4.99 11.14 23.71
C ILE A 67 4.43 11.66 22.38
N ILE A 68 5.32 11.91 21.42
CA ILE A 68 4.94 12.25 20.06
C ILE A 68 4.69 10.94 19.31
N VAL A 69 3.43 10.69 18.96
CA VAL A 69 3.07 9.56 18.11
C VAL A 69 3.11 10.02 16.67
N GLU A 70 4.16 9.64 15.94
CA GLU A 70 4.23 9.85 14.50
C GLU A 70 3.34 8.82 13.80
N THR A 71 2.27 9.29 13.15
CA THR A 71 1.33 8.44 12.39
C THR A 71 1.65 8.37 10.90
N ASP A 72 2.75 8.98 10.45
CA ASP A 72 3.15 8.93 9.05
C ASP A 72 3.69 7.53 8.69
N ILE A 73 2.90 6.82 7.89
CA ILE A 73 3.18 5.48 7.39
C ILE A 73 4.51 5.46 6.61
N ARG A 74 4.86 6.55 5.91
CA ARG A 74 6.10 6.66 5.12
C ARG A 74 7.33 6.55 6.00
N ARG A 75 7.31 7.14 7.21
CA ARG A 75 8.43 7.08 8.16
C ARG A 75 8.49 5.76 8.93
N GLY A 76 7.34 5.13 9.19
CA GLY A 76 7.27 3.86 9.93
C GLY A 76 7.78 2.65 9.15
N PHE A 77 7.63 2.64 7.82
CA PHE A 77 7.93 1.48 6.98
C PHE A 77 9.12 1.66 6.03
N ALA A 78 9.66 2.88 5.89
CA ALA A 78 10.85 3.13 5.07
C ALA A 78 12.13 3.09 5.90
N HIS A 79 13.22 2.65 5.27
CA HIS A 79 14.55 2.74 5.88
C HIS A 79 14.95 4.22 6.05
N ARG A 80 15.27 4.64 7.28
CA ARG A 80 15.53 6.06 7.62
C ARG A 80 16.58 6.74 6.74
N ASN A 81 17.58 5.99 6.26
CA ASN A 81 18.63 6.49 5.37
C ASN A 81 18.70 5.67 4.06
N GLY A 82 17.56 5.24 3.54
CA GLY A 82 17.47 4.46 2.31
C GLY A 82 17.64 5.29 1.04
N ALA A 83 17.96 4.64 -0.08
CA ALA A 83 17.99 5.28 -1.39
C ALA A 83 16.63 5.90 -1.77
N SER A 84 15.53 5.27 -1.35
CA SER A 84 14.17 5.75 -1.58
C SER A 84 13.91 7.13 -0.95
N LEU A 85 14.51 7.44 0.19
CA LEU A 85 14.36 8.75 0.83
C LEU A 85 15.07 9.84 0.02
N ASN A 86 16.28 9.55 -0.48
CA ASN A 86 17.01 10.48 -1.36
C ASN A 86 16.27 10.71 -2.68
N GLU A 87 15.65 9.67 -3.25
CA GLU A 87 14.83 9.79 -4.47
C GLU A 87 13.58 10.64 -4.21
N LEU A 88 12.90 10.41 -3.09
CA LEU A 88 11.74 11.18 -2.69
C LEU A 88 12.09 12.65 -2.41
N GLU A 89 13.23 12.92 -1.77
CA GLU A 89 13.73 14.30 -1.55
C GLU A 89 14.05 15.00 -2.87
N ARG A 90 14.69 14.31 -3.82
CA ARG A 90 14.94 14.86 -5.16
C ARG A 90 13.64 15.14 -5.91
N PHE A 91 12.65 14.25 -5.80
CA PHE A 91 11.33 14.45 -6.37
C PHE A 91 10.63 15.67 -5.77
N ALA A 92 10.62 15.78 -4.44
CA ALA A 92 10.04 16.90 -3.71
C ALA A 92 10.69 18.23 -4.11
N ASN A 93 12.02 18.26 -4.19
CA ASN A 93 12.79 19.42 -4.65
C ASN A 93 12.47 19.79 -6.11
N PHE A 94 12.33 18.80 -7.00
CA PHE A 94 12.01 19.04 -8.41
C PHE A 94 10.63 19.69 -8.61
N TYR A 95 9.64 19.25 -7.83
CA TYR A 95 8.28 19.78 -7.90
C TYR A 95 8.01 20.94 -6.91
N ASN A 96 9.01 21.33 -6.12
CA ASN A 96 8.91 22.33 -5.07
C ASN A 96 7.77 22.02 -4.07
N ILE A 97 7.75 20.79 -3.56
CA ILE A 97 6.74 20.27 -2.62
C ILE A 97 7.43 19.96 -1.29
N THR A 98 6.75 20.23 -0.17
CA THR A 98 7.17 19.74 1.15
C THR A 98 6.88 18.24 1.27
N LEU A 99 7.89 17.46 1.70
CA LEU A 99 7.75 16.00 1.85
C LEU A 99 6.62 15.60 2.78
N ASP A 100 6.43 16.38 3.86
CA ASP A 100 5.43 16.09 4.88
C ASP A 100 3.99 16.37 4.37
N ASP A 101 3.79 17.35 3.48
CA ASP A 101 2.48 17.76 2.96
C ASP A 101 2.17 17.21 1.55
N PHE A 102 2.99 16.30 1.03
CA PHE A 102 2.72 15.68 -0.26
C PHE A 102 1.58 14.65 -0.15
N GLU A 103 0.48 14.94 -0.84
CA GLU A 103 -0.65 14.04 -0.97
C GLU A 103 -0.98 13.78 -2.44
N ILE A 104 -1.21 12.51 -2.78
CA ILE A 104 -1.71 12.09 -4.09
C ILE A 104 -3.19 11.77 -3.94
N PHE A 105 -4.03 12.54 -4.62
CA PHE A 105 -5.44 12.27 -4.71
C PHE A 105 -5.77 11.59 -6.03
N THR A 106 -6.22 10.34 -5.97
CA THR A 106 -6.57 9.52 -7.14
C THR A 106 -8.04 9.13 -7.07
N VAL A 107 -8.76 9.36 -8.18
CA VAL A 107 -10.13 8.87 -8.36
C VAL A 107 -10.09 7.68 -9.31
N ILE A 108 -10.57 6.53 -8.84
CA ILE A 108 -10.70 5.33 -9.66
C ILE A 108 -12.17 5.20 -10.06
N VAL A 109 -12.43 5.17 -11.36
CA VAL A 109 -13.77 4.99 -11.92
C VAL A 109 -13.90 3.57 -12.44
N THR A 110 -14.93 2.86 -12.01
CA THR A 110 -15.19 1.48 -12.41
C THR A 110 -16.68 1.27 -12.72
N SER A 111 -16.96 0.20 -13.46
CA SER A 111 -18.33 -0.24 -13.70
C SER A 111 -18.99 -0.65 -12.39
N LYS A 112 -20.27 -0.30 -12.22
CA LYS A 112 -21.07 -0.70 -11.04
C LYS A 112 -21.16 -2.21 -10.88
N GLU A 113 -21.18 -2.93 -12.00
CA GLU A 113 -21.24 -4.40 -12.01
C GLU A 113 -19.84 -5.05 -11.98
N GLY A 114 -18.79 -4.23 -11.79
CA GLY A 114 -17.42 -4.66 -11.56
C GLY A 114 -16.89 -5.58 -12.65
N HIS A 115 -16.69 -6.85 -12.30
CA HIS A 115 -16.13 -7.87 -13.16
C HIS A 115 -17.14 -8.49 -14.14
N LEU A 116 -18.44 -8.19 -14.01
CA LEU A 116 -19.47 -8.77 -14.89
C LEU A 116 -19.65 -7.97 -16.18
N ILE A 117 -19.59 -6.64 -16.09
CA ILE A 117 -19.72 -5.74 -17.24
C ILE A 117 -18.55 -4.76 -17.21
N PRO A 118 -17.67 -4.77 -18.22
CA PRO A 118 -16.54 -3.86 -18.28
C PRO A 118 -17.02 -2.42 -18.48
N LEU A 119 -16.26 -1.45 -17.98
CA LEU A 119 -16.57 -0.05 -18.18
C LEU A 119 -16.38 0.31 -19.66
N LYS A 120 -17.48 0.67 -20.31
CA LYS A 120 -17.51 1.25 -21.65
C LYS A 120 -17.29 2.75 -21.55
N MET A 121 -16.15 3.22 -22.04
CA MET A 121 -15.86 4.66 -22.16
C MET A 121 -16.62 5.22 -23.36
N SER A 122 -17.84 5.68 -23.11
CA SER A 122 -18.64 6.46 -24.07
C SER A 122 -18.38 7.96 -23.92
N PRO A 123 -18.85 8.81 -24.86
CA PRO A 123 -18.76 10.26 -24.73
C PRO A 123 -19.42 10.76 -23.44
N GLU A 124 -20.58 10.21 -23.11
CA GLU A 124 -21.33 10.53 -21.89
C GLU A 124 -20.51 10.22 -20.63
N VAL A 125 -19.86 9.06 -20.58
CA VAL A 125 -18.98 8.69 -19.46
C VAL A 125 -17.77 9.63 -19.39
N CYS A 126 -17.17 9.98 -20.52
CA CYS A 126 -16.05 10.93 -20.54
C CYS A 126 -16.46 12.33 -20.06
N ASP A 127 -17.67 12.78 -20.41
CA ASP A 127 -18.28 14.02 -19.93
C ASP A 127 -18.56 13.98 -18.43
N ASP A 128 -19.10 12.87 -17.93
CA ASP A 128 -19.35 12.68 -16.50
C ASP A 128 -18.07 12.67 -15.68
N VAL A 129 -17.01 11.99 -16.15
CA VAL A 129 -15.70 11.99 -15.50
C VAL A 129 -15.08 13.39 -15.48
N SER A 130 -15.24 14.15 -16.57
CA SER A 130 -14.74 15.53 -16.64
C SER A 130 -15.50 16.45 -15.69
N ARG A 131 -16.84 16.33 -15.65
CA ARG A 131 -17.71 17.05 -14.72
C ARG A 131 -17.39 16.72 -13.27
N LEU A 132 -17.07 15.46 -12.96
CA LEU A 132 -16.59 15.06 -11.64
C LEU A 132 -15.26 15.74 -11.28
N GLY A 133 -14.31 15.78 -12.22
CA GLY A 133 -13.04 16.49 -12.02
C GLY A 133 -13.22 17.98 -11.75
N GLU A 134 -14.09 18.65 -12.52
CA GLU A 134 -14.46 20.05 -12.30
C GLU A 134 -15.14 20.26 -10.96
N TYR A 135 -16.06 19.36 -10.58
CA TYR A 135 -16.74 19.40 -9.29
C TYR A 135 -15.74 19.32 -8.13
N ILE A 136 -14.81 18.36 -8.16
CA ILE A 136 -13.77 18.21 -7.13
C ILE A 136 -12.90 19.46 -7.06
N CYS A 137 -12.51 20.03 -8.21
CA CYS A 137 -11.74 21.27 -8.25
C CYS A 137 -12.52 22.51 -7.79
N SER A 138 -13.85 22.44 -7.75
CA SER A 138 -14.72 23.53 -7.27
C SER A 138 -14.99 23.47 -5.77
N VAL A 139 -14.61 22.38 -5.10
CA VAL A 139 -14.84 22.20 -3.67
C VAL A 139 -14.07 23.26 -2.88
N SER A 140 -14.81 23.92 -1.98
CA SER A 140 -14.25 24.86 -1.02
C SER A 140 -14.78 24.55 0.38
N VAL A 141 -13.92 24.72 1.37
CA VAL A 141 -14.25 24.48 2.78
C VAL A 141 -14.03 25.78 3.54
N ASN A 142 -15.02 26.17 4.34
CA ASN A 142 -14.88 27.33 5.21
C ASN A 142 -14.19 26.92 6.53
N SER A 143 -12.98 27.42 6.74
CA SER A 143 -12.21 27.24 7.95
C SER A 143 -12.36 28.45 8.87
N THR A 144 -12.58 28.19 10.16
CA THR A 144 -12.66 29.25 11.18
C THR A 144 -11.36 30.04 11.34
N LYS A 145 -10.21 29.44 10.99
CA LYS A 145 -8.88 30.04 11.16
C LYS A 145 -8.34 30.69 9.89
N TYR A 146 -8.65 30.13 8.72
CA TYR A 146 -8.04 30.52 7.45
C TYR A 146 -9.05 31.04 6.42
N GLY A 147 -10.34 31.11 6.77
CA GLY A 147 -11.40 31.54 5.85
C GLY A 147 -11.77 30.46 4.84
N PHE A 148 -12.25 30.87 3.68
CA PHE A 148 -12.59 29.95 2.59
C PHE A 148 -11.32 29.41 1.93
N ILE A 149 -11.14 28.10 2.01
CA ILE A 149 -10.02 27.38 1.41
C ILE A 149 -10.56 26.65 0.17
N ASN A 150 -9.98 26.93 -0.99
CA ASN A 150 -10.32 26.23 -2.23
C ASN A 150 -9.37 25.04 -2.48
N PHE A 151 -9.91 23.93 -2.97
CA PHE A 151 -9.10 22.76 -3.36
C PHE A 151 -7.98 23.12 -4.36
N ASN A 152 -8.22 24.04 -5.29
CA ASN A 152 -7.22 24.44 -6.27
C ASN A 152 -5.98 25.12 -5.67
N GLU A 153 -6.03 25.63 -4.44
CA GLU A 153 -4.89 26.23 -3.76
C GLU A 153 -3.83 25.19 -3.35
N PHE A 154 -4.22 23.93 -3.19
CA PHE A 154 -3.31 22.82 -2.86
C PHE A 154 -2.72 22.13 -4.09
N ARG A 155 -3.11 22.54 -5.30
CA ARG A 155 -2.62 21.91 -6.52
C ARG A 155 -1.21 22.39 -6.85
N VAL A 156 -0.32 21.42 -7.02
CA VAL A 156 1.01 21.65 -7.61
C VAL A 156 0.84 21.99 -9.09
N GLU A 157 1.55 23.01 -9.57
CA GLU A 157 1.44 23.55 -10.94
C GLU A 157 1.64 22.48 -12.04
N LYS A 158 2.43 21.44 -11.74
CA LYS A 158 2.69 20.26 -12.60
C LYS A 158 2.12 18.94 -12.05
N GLY A 159 1.32 18.98 -11.00
CA GLY A 159 0.83 17.79 -10.29
C GLY A 159 -0.40 17.13 -10.93
N ASN A 160 -0.99 17.73 -11.97
CA ASN A 160 -2.18 17.17 -12.59
C ASN A 160 -1.81 16.13 -13.65
N ILE A 161 -1.91 14.85 -13.30
CA ILE A 161 -1.60 13.71 -14.18
C ILE A 161 -2.77 13.38 -15.14
N ASP A 162 -3.84 14.20 -15.16
CA ASP A 162 -5.00 14.02 -16.04
C ASP A 162 -4.71 14.29 -17.54
N HIS A 163 -3.45 14.57 -17.90
CA HIS A 163 -3.04 14.79 -19.30
C HIS A 163 -3.40 13.63 -20.22
N ALA A 164 -3.24 12.39 -19.76
CA ALA A 164 -3.56 11.21 -20.56
C ALA A 164 -5.06 11.12 -20.88
N PHE A 165 -5.91 11.35 -19.88
CA PHE A 165 -7.36 11.35 -20.05
C PHE A 165 -7.83 12.52 -20.90
N LYS A 166 -7.28 13.73 -20.72
CA LYS A 166 -7.58 14.89 -21.58
C LYS A 166 -7.23 14.64 -23.04
N ALA A 167 -6.06 14.04 -23.30
CA ALA A 167 -5.65 13.66 -24.65
C ALA A 167 -6.57 12.60 -25.24
N PHE A 168 -6.93 11.58 -24.45
CA PHE A 168 -7.90 10.56 -24.85
C PHE A 168 -9.26 11.17 -25.21
N ARG A 169 -9.82 12.02 -24.33
CA ARG A 169 -11.09 12.72 -24.55
C ARG A 169 -11.06 13.56 -25.82
N MET A 170 -9.97 14.29 -26.06
CA MET A 170 -9.81 15.11 -27.26
C MET A 170 -9.78 14.25 -28.54
N ALA A 171 -8.97 13.20 -28.55
CA ALA A 171 -8.88 12.28 -29.68
C ALA A 171 -10.23 11.59 -29.96
N TYR A 172 -10.91 11.17 -28.90
CA TYR A 172 -12.20 10.52 -29.00
C TYR A 172 -13.32 11.45 -29.47
N GLY A 173 -13.32 12.71 -28.98
CA GLY A 173 -14.22 13.75 -29.48
C GLY A 173 -14.02 14.03 -30.96
N LEU A 174 -12.77 14.09 -31.42
CA LEU A 174 -12.43 14.28 -32.83
C LEU A 174 -12.89 13.09 -33.70
N GLN A 175 -12.68 11.85 -33.24
CA GLN A 175 -13.15 10.65 -33.92
C GLN A 175 -14.67 10.68 -34.10
N ASN A 176 -15.42 10.97 -33.03
CA ASN A 176 -16.88 11.03 -33.09
C ASN A 176 -17.40 12.14 -34.03
N ALA A 177 -16.66 13.25 -34.15
CA ALA A 177 -17.02 14.34 -35.06
C ALA A 177 -16.75 14.00 -36.53
N LEU A 178 -15.65 13.30 -36.82
CA LEU A 178 -15.23 13.00 -38.20
C LEU A 178 -15.85 11.72 -38.75
N ALA A 179 -16.20 10.77 -37.89
CA ALA A 179 -16.66 9.45 -38.29
C ALA A 179 -17.82 8.98 -37.38
N PRO A 180 -19.03 9.54 -37.56
CA PRO A 180 -20.17 9.30 -36.67
C PRO A 180 -20.69 7.86 -36.69
N ASP A 181 -20.32 7.08 -37.70
CA ASP A 181 -20.71 5.68 -37.89
C ASP A 181 -19.82 4.69 -37.09
N PHE A 182 -18.74 5.16 -36.46
CA PHE A 182 -17.89 4.33 -35.62
C PHE A 182 -18.53 4.07 -34.25
N ASP A 183 -18.04 3.03 -33.57
CA ASP A 183 -18.49 2.72 -32.21
C ASP A 183 -18.25 3.91 -31.27
N LYS A 184 -19.35 4.36 -30.66
CA LYS A 184 -19.40 5.44 -29.67
C LYS A 184 -19.05 4.95 -28.27
N SER A 185 -18.45 3.78 -28.12
CA SER A 185 -17.87 3.36 -26.87
C SER A 185 -16.58 2.56 -27.06
N ILE A 186 -15.62 2.73 -26.15
CA ILE A 186 -14.40 1.90 -26.11
C ILE A 186 -14.36 1.17 -24.78
N VAL A 187 -14.14 -0.14 -24.81
CA VAL A 187 -13.87 -0.94 -23.61
C VAL A 187 -12.37 -0.94 -23.35
N LEU A 188 -11.89 -0.31 -22.27
CA LEU A 188 -10.46 -0.27 -21.96
C LEU A 188 -9.93 -1.59 -21.34
N SER A 189 -10.82 -2.41 -20.78
CA SER A 189 -10.45 -3.73 -20.22
C SER A 189 -10.02 -4.75 -21.28
N TYR A 190 -10.44 -4.54 -22.52
CA TYR A 190 -10.02 -5.27 -23.72
C TYR A 190 -10.32 -4.36 -24.91
N PRO A 191 -9.35 -3.58 -25.36
CA PRO A 191 -9.62 -2.53 -26.33
C PRO A 191 -9.81 -3.18 -27.71
N ASN A 192 -11.08 -3.32 -28.09
CA ASN A 192 -11.54 -3.73 -29.41
C ASN A 192 -12.24 -2.55 -30.08
N SER A 193 -12.07 -2.44 -31.39
CA SER A 193 -12.76 -1.47 -32.24
C SER A 193 -13.70 -2.22 -33.18
N PHE A 194 -14.93 -1.72 -33.34
CA PHE A 194 -15.84 -2.19 -34.38
C PHE A 194 -15.75 -1.28 -35.60
N ILE A 195 -15.30 -1.81 -36.74
CA ILE A 195 -15.10 -1.06 -37.98
C ILE A 195 -15.80 -1.82 -39.11
N TYR A 196 -16.82 -1.21 -39.73
CA TYR A 196 -17.54 -1.76 -40.89
C TYR A 196 -18.04 -3.21 -40.72
N GLY A 197 -18.57 -3.57 -39.54
CA GLY A 197 -19.06 -4.93 -39.31
C GLY A 197 -18.02 -5.89 -38.71
N TYR A 198 -16.76 -5.47 -38.62
CA TYR A 198 -15.66 -6.29 -38.14
C TYR A 198 -15.16 -5.82 -36.77
N THR A 199 -14.96 -6.77 -35.86
CA THR A 199 -14.31 -6.53 -34.57
C THR A 199 -12.80 -6.67 -34.73
N LEU A 200 -12.04 -5.64 -34.39
CA LEU A 200 -10.58 -5.61 -34.49
C LEU A 200 -9.97 -5.35 -33.11
N PRO A 201 -9.01 -6.17 -32.64
CA PRO A 201 -8.30 -5.90 -31.40
C PRO A 201 -7.31 -4.74 -31.62
N VAL A 202 -7.43 -3.69 -30.80
CA VAL A 202 -6.55 -2.51 -30.84
C VAL A 202 -5.57 -2.48 -29.65
N ILE A 203 -5.46 -3.58 -28.92
CA ILE A 203 -4.59 -3.70 -27.74
C ILE A 203 -3.14 -3.36 -27.99
N MET A 204 -2.61 -3.68 -29.17
CA MET A 204 -1.23 -3.36 -29.53
C MET A 204 -0.95 -1.85 -29.58
N ASN A 205 -1.99 -1.02 -29.57
CA ASN A 205 -1.88 0.44 -29.56
C ASN A 205 -1.92 1.05 -28.14
N PHE A 206 -2.14 0.23 -27.10
CA PHE A 206 -2.16 0.69 -25.71
C PHE A 206 -0.88 0.25 -24.98
N PHE A 207 -0.17 1.22 -24.39
CA PHE A 207 0.98 0.94 -23.54
C PHE A 207 0.52 0.49 -22.14
N ALA A 208 1.11 -0.61 -21.64
CA ALA A 208 0.88 -1.15 -20.29
C ALA A 208 -0.57 -1.54 -19.95
N ALA A 209 -1.42 -1.81 -20.95
CA ALA A 209 -2.75 -2.36 -20.72
C ALA A 209 -2.66 -3.87 -20.41
N GLU A 210 -2.87 -4.23 -19.15
CA GLU A 210 -3.07 -5.64 -18.76
C GLU A 210 -4.51 -6.04 -19.08
N VAL A 211 -4.69 -7.05 -19.92
CA VAL A 211 -6.01 -7.59 -20.25
C VAL A 211 -6.46 -8.47 -19.12
N ASN A 212 -7.68 -8.27 -18.66
CA ASN A 212 -8.29 -9.25 -17.79
C ASN A 212 -8.61 -10.51 -18.61
N ASN A 213 -7.91 -11.61 -18.27
CA ASN A 213 -7.99 -12.91 -18.93
C ASN A 213 -9.45 -13.42 -19.10
N GLN A 214 -10.35 -13.11 -18.16
CA GLN A 214 -11.76 -13.54 -18.23
C GLN A 214 -12.51 -12.94 -19.42
N PHE A 215 -12.19 -11.71 -19.82
CA PHE A 215 -12.82 -11.07 -20.97
C PHE A 215 -12.14 -11.43 -22.30
N GLN A 216 -10.87 -11.83 -22.27
CA GLN A 216 -10.14 -12.27 -23.45
C GLN A 216 -10.72 -13.56 -24.04
N GLU A 217 -11.13 -14.50 -23.20
CA GLU A 217 -11.76 -15.75 -23.65
C GLU A 217 -13.13 -15.52 -24.31
N GLN A 218 -13.94 -14.61 -23.77
CA GLN A 218 -15.24 -14.23 -24.36
C GLN A 218 -15.07 -13.63 -25.76
N VAL A 219 -14.01 -12.85 -25.96
CA VAL A 219 -13.68 -12.23 -27.25
C VAL A 219 -13.20 -13.27 -28.26
N MET A 220 -12.27 -14.16 -27.89
CA MET A 220 -11.80 -15.25 -28.76
C MET A 220 -12.94 -16.18 -29.21
N ALA A 221 -13.94 -16.40 -28.35
CA ALA A 221 -15.14 -17.15 -28.71
C ALA A 221 -16.02 -16.43 -29.76
N SER A 222 -16.09 -15.09 -29.73
CA SER A 222 -16.84 -14.28 -30.71
C SER A 222 -16.20 -14.24 -32.11
N PHE A 223 -14.93 -14.66 -32.23
CA PHE A 223 -14.20 -14.78 -33.49
C PHE A 223 -14.37 -16.15 -34.18
N SER A 224 -15.20 -17.05 -33.65
CA SER A 224 -15.50 -18.30 -34.36
C SER A 224 -16.27 -17.96 -35.65
N PRO A 225 -15.80 -18.41 -36.83
CA PRO A 225 -16.47 -18.10 -38.08
C PRO A 225 -17.89 -18.65 -38.01
N VAL A 226 -18.88 -17.78 -38.24
CA VAL A 226 -20.24 -18.20 -38.56
C VAL A 226 -20.11 -19.22 -39.69
N LYS A 227 -20.42 -20.49 -39.40
CA LYS A 227 -20.58 -21.49 -40.44
C LYS A 227 -21.62 -20.92 -41.40
N ILE A 228 -21.19 -20.56 -42.60
CA ILE A 228 -22.09 -20.36 -43.72
C ILE A 228 -22.74 -21.73 -43.90
N VAL A 229 -24.00 -21.84 -43.46
CA VAL A 229 -24.84 -22.99 -43.78
C VAL A 229 -25.12 -22.87 -45.27
N GLU A 230 -24.58 -23.82 -46.04
CA GLU A 230 -24.93 -24.02 -47.46
C GLU A 230 -26.44 -24.30 -47.62
#